data_AF-A0A8J3QJT3-F1
#
_entry.id   AF-A0A8J3QJT3-F1
#
_cell.length_a   1.000
_cell.length_b   1.000
_cell.length_c   1.000
_cell.angle_alpha   90.00
_cell.angle_beta   90.00
_cell.angle_gamma   90.00
#
_symmetry.space_group_name_H-M   'P 1'
#
loop_
_entity.id
_entity.type
_entity.pdbx_description
1 polymer ?
#
loop_
_entity_poly.entity_id
_entity_poly.type
_entity_poly.pdbx_seq_one_letter_code
_entity_poly.pdbx_strand_id
1 'polypeptide(L)'
;MLIGSLVCCAAIYAFAKLVGLWRGPLPTGLGLLAYSTIWPGVATRPFAQRRPANRTAAFSLMAQGTAVMAGAVTCWIMLWHSDIGPFARGWLGIAVILCTFHLGLSDVVTGGLRLNGFAVRRLFDAPLRSRSLREFWSLRWNHAFVQMNQVVFMPALRRRFGRHAAVAAFLLSGLLHELAISFPVGAGYGTPTLYFALHAAATNAEGRLKVLRWHPWARRLWTWAWLLLPLPLLFHRAFRDALVLPLVGGTR
;
A
#
# COMPACT_ATOMS: atom_id res chain seq x y z
N MET A 1 23.70 -1.40 0.81
CA MET A 1 22.49 -0.97 1.54
C MET A 1 21.22 -1.61 0.99
N LEU A 2 20.97 -1.60 -0.33
CA LEU A 2 19.81 -2.23 -0.95
C LEU A 2 19.56 -3.70 -0.54
N ILE A 3 20.58 -4.57 -0.61
CA ILE A 3 20.44 -5.99 -0.19
C ILE A 3 20.01 -6.10 1.28
N GLY A 4 20.59 -5.28 2.16
CA GLY A 4 20.21 -5.24 3.58
C GLY A 4 18.74 -4.85 3.78
N SER A 5 18.26 -3.84 3.04
CA SER A 5 16.83 -3.45 3.05
C SER A 5 15.92 -4.62 2.66
N LEU A 6 16.25 -5.29 1.55
CA LEU A 6 15.46 -6.41 1.03
C LEU A 6 15.39 -7.56 2.03
N VAL A 7 16.52 -7.91 2.66
CA VAL A 7 16.58 -8.94 3.70
C VAL A 7 15.71 -8.56 4.89
N CYS A 8 15.80 -7.32 5.39
CA CYS A 8 14.97 -6.87 6.51
C CYS A 8 13.47 -6.87 6.16
N CYS A 9 13.10 -6.35 4.99
CA CYS A 9 11.71 -6.36 4.53
C CYS A 9 11.17 -7.79 4.36
N ALA A 10 11.98 -8.70 3.80
CA ALA A 10 11.62 -10.11 3.67
C ALA A 10 11.46 -10.80 5.03
N ALA A 11 12.34 -10.51 5.99
CA ALA A 11 12.26 -11.07 7.35
C ALA A 11 10.99 -10.58 8.08
N ILE A 12 10.69 -9.27 8.02
CA ILE A 12 9.46 -8.71 8.61
C ILE A 12 8.22 -9.34 7.96
N TYR A 13 8.23 -9.50 6.64
CA TYR A 13 7.13 -10.11 5.92
C TYR A 13 6.95 -11.59 6.28
N ALA A 14 8.03 -12.37 6.34
CA ALA A 14 8.01 -13.78 6.74
C ALA A 14 7.49 -13.92 8.18
N PHE A 15 7.98 -13.09 9.10
CA PHE A 15 7.46 -13.05 10.48
C PHE A 15 5.96 -12.75 10.51
N ALA A 16 5.49 -11.75 9.76
CA ALA A 16 4.08 -11.40 9.68
C ALA A 16 3.22 -12.56 9.14
N LYS A 17 3.73 -13.32 8.16
CA LYS A 17 3.09 -14.53 7.63
C LYS A 17 2.97 -15.63 8.67
N LEU A 18 4.03 -15.87 9.44
CA LEU A 18 4.05 -16.87 10.52
C LEU A 18 3.07 -16.50 11.63
N VAL A 19 2.99 -15.22 12.02
CA VAL A 19 1.99 -14.75 12.99
C VAL A 19 0.56 -14.96 12.45
N GLY A 20 0.34 -14.74 11.15
CA GLY A 20 -0.93 -15.04 10.49
C GLY A 20 -1.33 -16.51 10.60
N LEU A 21 -0.39 -17.43 10.33
CA LEU A 21 -0.59 -18.88 10.49
C LEU A 21 -0.85 -19.27 11.95
N TRP A 22 -0.14 -18.66 12.90
CA TRP A 22 -0.31 -18.94 14.32
C TRP A 22 -1.68 -18.53 14.87
N ARG A 23 -2.28 -17.44 14.34
CA ARG A 23 -3.53 -16.87 14.86
C ARG A 23 -4.79 -17.23 14.09
N GLY A 24 -4.64 -17.80 12.90
CA GLY A 24 -5.74 -18.09 12.00
C GLY A 24 -5.91 -19.58 11.74
N PRO A 25 -6.99 -19.98 11.05
CA PRO A 25 -7.12 -21.35 10.57
C PRO A 25 -5.98 -21.66 9.58
N LEU A 26 -5.41 -22.86 9.69
CA LEU A 26 -4.28 -23.29 8.86
C LEU A 26 -4.76 -23.62 7.44
N PRO A 27 -4.25 -22.93 6.40
CA PRO A 27 -4.46 -23.34 5.02
C PRO A 27 -3.74 -24.66 4.73
N THR A 28 -4.26 -25.45 3.79
CA THR A 28 -3.64 -26.70 3.33
C THR A 28 -3.54 -26.71 1.80
N GLY A 29 -2.65 -27.55 1.26
CA GLY A 29 -2.46 -27.74 -0.18
C GLY A 29 -2.28 -26.42 -0.94
N LEU A 30 -3.10 -26.21 -1.98
CA LEU A 30 -3.05 -25.00 -2.81
C LEU A 30 -3.31 -23.70 -2.00
N GLY A 31 -4.11 -23.78 -0.93
CA GLY A 31 -4.38 -22.62 -0.07
C GLY A 31 -3.12 -22.14 0.65
N LEU A 32 -2.30 -23.07 1.14
CA LEU A 32 -1.03 -22.74 1.77
C LEU A 32 -0.04 -22.18 0.76
N LEU A 33 0.06 -22.79 -0.42
CA LEU A 33 0.93 -22.28 -1.49
C LEU A 33 0.53 -20.85 -1.87
N ALA A 34 -0.74 -20.61 -2.20
CA ALA A 34 -1.23 -19.30 -2.60
C ALA A 34 -1.08 -18.25 -1.49
N TYR A 35 -1.30 -18.63 -0.23
CA TYR A 35 -1.06 -17.76 0.92
C TYR A 35 0.42 -17.40 1.06
N SER A 36 1.33 -18.36 0.93
CA SER A 36 2.76 -18.14 1.21
C SER A 36 3.50 -17.42 0.08
N THR A 37 3.08 -17.58 -1.18
CA THR A 37 3.83 -17.07 -2.34
C THR A 37 3.13 -15.93 -3.07
N ILE A 38 1.84 -16.07 -3.40
CA ILE A 38 1.12 -15.15 -4.28
C ILE A 38 0.50 -13.99 -3.49
N TRP A 39 -0.09 -14.28 -2.33
CA TRP A 39 -0.90 -13.31 -1.60
C TRP A 39 -0.04 -12.43 -0.68
N PRO A 40 -0.10 -11.09 -0.74
CA PRO A 40 0.69 -10.24 0.16
C PRO A 40 0.10 -10.08 1.57
N GLY A 41 -1.15 -10.49 1.81
CA GLY A 41 -1.81 -10.31 3.11
C GLY A 41 -1.53 -11.43 4.12
N VAL A 42 -1.74 -11.15 5.41
CA VAL A 42 -1.52 -12.13 6.52
C VAL A 42 -2.78 -12.87 6.95
N ALA A 43 -3.92 -12.59 6.33
CA ALA A 43 -5.18 -13.27 6.66
C ALA A 43 -5.22 -14.66 6.03
N THR A 44 -5.24 -15.71 6.87
CA THR A 44 -5.26 -17.11 6.40
C THR A 44 -6.66 -17.64 6.10
N ARG A 45 -7.70 -17.09 6.74
CA ARG A 45 -9.09 -17.56 6.60
C ARG A 45 -9.57 -17.71 5.15
N PRO A 46 -9.28 -16.76 4.21
CA PRO A 46 -9.66 -16.93 2.80
C PRO A 46 -8.99 -18.12 2.10
N PHE A 47 -7.90 -18.65 2.66
CA PHE A 47 -7.11 -19.75 2.10
C PHE A 47 -7.36 -21.09 2.80
N ALA A 48 -7.89 -21.07 4.02
CA ALA A 48 -8.27 -22.28 4.75
C ALA A 48 -9.61 -22.87 4.28
N GLN A 49 -10.49 -22.05 3.69
CA GLN A 49 -11.81 -22.48 3.21
C GLN A 49 -12.09 -21.91 1.83
N ARG A 50 -12.38 -22.80 0.88
CA ARG A 50 -12.86 -22.39 -0.45
C ARG A 50 -14.34 -22.02 -0.40
N ARG A 51 -14.72 -21.06 -1.23
CA ARG A 51 -16.12 -20.65 -1.45
C ARG A 51 -16.44 -20.65 -2.93
N PRO A 52 -17.71 -20.89 -3.31
CA PRO A 52 -18.15 -20.71 -4.69
C PRO A 52 -17.76 -19.33 -5.21
N ALA A 53 -17.09 -19.30 -6.36
CA ALA A 53 -16.62 -18.06 -6.96
C ALA A 53 -17.79 -17.30 -7.61
N ASN A 54 -17.94 -16.01 -7.28
CA ASN A 54 -18.68 -15.10 -8.14
C ASN A 54 -17.81 -14.79 -9.36
N ARG A 55 -17.95 -15.61 -10.41
CA ARG A 55 -17.11 -15.54 -11.63
C ARG A 55 -17.20 -14.18 -12.30
N THR A 56 -18.41 -13.62 -12.45
CA THR A 56 -18.61 -12.30 -13.09
C THR A 56 -17.86 -11.20 -12.35
N ALA A 57 -17.97 -11.15 -11.02
CA ALA A 57 -17.26 -10.16 -10.22
C ALA A 57 -15.74 -10.35 -10.27
N ALA A 58 -15.27 -11.60 -10.29
CA ALA A 58 -13.85 -11.90 -10.38
C ALA A 58 -13.25 -11.52 -11.75
N PHE A 59 -13.92 -11.88 -12.85
CA PHE A 59 -13.51 -11.49 -14.20
C PHE A 59 -13.56 -9.98 -14.41
N SER A 60 -14.60 -9.31 -13.93
CA SER A 60 -14.69 -7.85 -13.99
C SER A 60 -13.51 -7.17 -13.27
N LEU A 61 -13.14 -7.69 -12.10
CA LEU A 61 -11.98 -7.19 -11.35
C LEU A 61 -10.66 -7.44 -12.10
N MET A 62 -10.48 -8.63 -12.69
CA MET A 62 -9.30 -8.92 -13.50
C MET A 62 -9.23 -8.02 -14.73
N ALA A 63 -10.34 -7.84 -15.45
CA ALA A 63 -10.40 -6.96 -16.61
C ALA A 63 -10.06 -5.50 -16.24
N GLN A 64 -10.59 -5.01 -15.13
CA GLN A 64 -10.22 -3.69 -14.60
C GLN A 64 -8.72 -3.61 -14.30
N GLY A 65 -8.18 -4.59 -13.58
CA GLY A 65 -6.76 -4.65 -13.23
C GLY A 65 -5.86 -4.68 -14.47
N THR A 66 -6.19 -5.52 -15.45
CA THR A 66 -5.49 -5.63 -16.73
C THR A 66 -5.54 -4.32 -17.51
N ALA A 67 -6.70 -3.65 -17.58
CA ALA A 67 -6.82 -2.36 -18.26
C ALA A 67 -5.97 -1.26 -17.62
N VAL A 68 -5.98 -1.17 -16.27
CA VAL A 68 -5.15 -0.23 -15.52
C VAL A 68 -3.66 -0.52 -15.75
N MET A 69 -3.28 -1.80 -15.69
CA MET A 69 -1.90 -2.22 -15.92
C MET A 69 -1.45 -1.93 -17.35
N ALA A 70 -2.27 -2.22 -18.36
CA ALA A 70 -1.97 -1.93 -19.75
C ALA A 70 -1.76 -0.43 -19.97
N GLY A 71 -2.68 0.42 -19.48
CA GLY A 71 -2.52 1.87 -19.57
C GLY A 71 -1.26 2.38 -18.87
N ALA A 72 -0.95 1.86 -17.67
CA ALA A 72 0.24 2.23 -16.93
C ALA A 72 1.54 1.79 -17.62
N VAL A 73 1.57 0.60 -18.21
CA VAL A 73 2.72 0.08 -18.98
C VAL A 73 2.89 0.88 -20.28
N THR A 74 1.81 1.25 -20.98
CA THR A 74 1.88 2.14 -22.13
C THR A 74 2.48 3.49 -21.72
N CYS A 75 2.00 4.11 -20.64
CA CYS A 75 2.60 5.33 -20.12
C CYS A 75 4.07 5.15 -19.74
N TRP A 76 4.44 4.02 -19.13
CA TRP A 76 5.83 3.71 -18.81
C TRP A 76 6.70 3.70 -20.07
N ILE A 77 6.28 3.00 -21.13
CA ILE A 77 7.00 2.97 -22.42
C ILE A 77 7.09 4.39 -23.01
N MET A 78 6.01 5.18 -22.97
CA MET A 78 6.03 6.56 -23.45
C MET A 78 7.03 7.44 -22.68
N LEU A 79 7.18 7.24 -21.37
CA LEU A 79 8.15 7.99 -20.57
C LEU A 79 9.59 7.78 -21.05
N TRP A 80 9.93 6.56 -21.49
CA TRP A 80 11.26 6.24 -22.04
C TRP A 80 11.58 7.01 -23.33
N HIS A 81 10.56 7.37 -24.10
CA HIS A 81 10.71 8.06 -25.38
C HIS A 81 10.33 9.55 -25.33
N SER A 82 10.08 10.08 -24.14
CA SER A 82 9.66 11.47 -23.96
C SER A 82 10.83 12.39 -23.57
N ASP A 83 10.73 13.68 -23.91
CA ASP A 83 11.72 14.71 -23.54
C ASP A 83 11.35 15.47 -22.25
N ILE A 84 10.47 14.89 -21.41
CA ILE A 84 10.06 15.55 -20.17
C ILE A 84 11.21 15.62 -19.17
N GLY A 85 11.28 16.73 -18.44
CA GLY A 85 12.30 16.96 -17.43
C GLY A 85 12.25 15.96 -16.27
N PRO A 86 13.38 15.75 -15.56
CA PRO A 86 13.54 14.69 -14.55
C PRO A 86 12.55 14.83 -13.38
N PHE A 87 12.17 16.06 -13.02
CA PHE A 87 11.16 16.29 -11.98
C PHE A 87 9.80 15.69 -12.34
N ALA A 88 9.27 15.99 -13.53
CA ALA A 88 7.99 15.45 -14.00
C ALA A 88 8.08 13.94 -14.23
N ARG A 89 9.19 13.48 -14.82
CA ARG A 89 9.46 12.05 -15.07
C ARG A 89 9.46 11.23 -13.78
N GLY A 90 10.10 11.72 -12.71
CA GLY A 90 10.14 11.02 -11.43
C GLY A 90 8.75 10.85 -10.80
N TRP A 91 7.89 11.86 -10.89
CA TRP A 91 6.52 11.78 -10.38
C TRP A 91 5.60 10.90 -11.23
N LEU A 92 5.67 11.03 -12.55
CA LEU A 92 4.95 10.13 -13.46
C LEU A 92 5.44 8.69 -13.30
N GLY A 93 6.74 8.50 -13.05
CA GLY A 93 7.33 7.22 -12.69
C GLY A 93 6.70 6.57 -11.46
N ILE A 94 6.52 7.34 -10.38
CA ILE A 94 5.79 6.86 -9.20
C ILE A 94 4.35 6.48 -9.58
N ALA A 95 3.66 7.32 -10.35
CA ALA A 95 2.28 7.06 -10.76
C ALA A 95 2.16 5.75 -11.57
N VAL A 96 3.02 5.51 -12.56
CA VAL A 96 2.99 4.27 -13.35
C VAL A 96 3.33 3.04 -12.51
N ILE A 97 4.30 3.13 -11.60
CA ILE A 97 4.63 2.03 -10.68
C ILE A 97 3.44 1.69 -9.77
N LEU A 98 2.79 2.69 -9.18
CA LEU A 98 1.60 2.48 -8.35
C LEU A 98 0.44 1.90 -9.16
N CYS A 99 0.16 2.43 -10.35
CA CYS A 99 -0.90 1.92 -11.21
C CYS A 99 -0.63 0.49 -11.68
N THR A 100 0.60 0.16 -12.08
CA THR A 100 0.97 -1.19 -12.54
C THR A 100 0.87 -2.21 -11.41
N PHE A 101 1.55 -1.98 -10.29
CA PHE A 101 1.68 -3.01 -9.25
C PHE A 101 0.59 -2.95 -8.17
N HIS A 102 0.28 -1.75 -7.68
CA HIS A 102 -0.64 -1.61 -6.54
C HIS A 102 -2.10 -1.64 -6.99
N LEU A 103 -2.43 -1.06 -8.15
CA LEU A 103 -3.81 -1.04 -8.62
C LEU A 103 -4.08 -2.20 -9.61
N GLY A 104 -3.28 -2.31 -10.67
CA GLY A 104 -3.48 -3.26 -11.76
C GLY A 104 -3.22 -4.71 -11.36
N LEU A 105 -1.95 -5.07 -11.12
CA LEU A 105 -1.54 -6.44 -10.78
C LEU A 105 -2.28 -6.98 -9.55
N SER A 106 -2.47 -6.14 -8.53
CA SER A 106 -3.19 -6.51 -7.31
C SER A 106 -4.64 -6.94 -7.57
N ASP A 107 -5.33 -6.30 -8.51
CA ASP A 107 -6.69 -6.66 -8.91
C ASP A 107 -6.72 -7.94 -9.75
N VAL A 108 -5.76 -8.11 -10.65
CA VAL A 108 -5.59 -9.35 -11.44
C VAL A 108 -5.37 -10.55 -10.52
N VAL A 109 -4.44 -10.43 -9.56
CA VAL A 109 -4.16 -11.47 -8.56
C VAL A 109 -5.38 -11.73 -7.67
N THR A 110 -6.06 -10.68 -7.20
CA THR A 110 -7.28 -10.81 -6.39
C THR A 110 -8.37 -11.57 -7.14
N GLY A 111 -8.62 -11.21 -8.39
CA GLY A 111 -9.63 -11.87 -9.23
C GLY A 111 -9.27 -13.32 -9.54
N GLY A 112 -7.99 -13.60 -9.89
CA GLY A 112 -7.51 -14.96 -10.13
C GLY A 112 -7.66 -15.87 -8.90
N LEU A 113 -7.34 -15.35 -7.70
CA LEU A 113 -7.56 -16.08 -6.45
C LEU A 113 -9.05 -16.33 -6.18
N ARG A 114 -9.92 -15.34 -6.45
CA ARG A 114 -11.38 -15.49 -6.31
C ARG A 114 -11.95 -16.54 -7.27
N LEU A 115 -11.46 -16.62 -8.51
CA LEU A 115 -11.85 -17.68 -9.46
C LEU A 115 -11.49 -19.08 -8.95
N ASN A 116 -10.39 -19.20 -8.19
CA ASN A 116 -9.94 -20.44 -7.56
C ASN A 116 -10.67 -20.76 -6.24
N GLY A 117 -11.66 -19.94 -5.86
CA GLY A 117 -12.48 -20.12 -4.65
C GLY A 117 -11.89 -19.50 -3.39
N PHE A 118 -10.77 -18.76 -3.48
CA PHE A 118 -10.21 -18.03 -2.35
C PHE A 118 -10.86 -16.65 -2.25
N ALA A 119 -11.73 -16.47 -1.25
CA ALA A 119 -12.54 -15.26 -1.08
C ALA A 119 -11.74 -14.09 -0.47
N VAL A 120 -10.62 -13.73 -1.11
CA VAL A 120 -9.75 -12.63 -0.69
C VAL A 120 -10.40 -11.27 -0.95
N ARG A 121 -10.14 -10.29 -0.08
CA ARG A 121 -10.59 -8.91 -0.26
C ARG A 121 -9.63 -8.21 -1.23
N ARG A 122 -10.16 -7.32 -2.08
CA ARG A 122 -9.35 -6.42 -2.92
C ARG A 122 -8.31 -5.70 -2.07
N LEU A 123 -7.10 -5.51 -2.59
CA LEU A 123 -6.02 -4.88 -1.83
C LEU A 123 -6.14 -3.36 -1.78
N PHE A 124 -6.59 -2.74 -2.88
CA PHE A 124 -6.78 -1.29 -3.01
C PHE A 124 -8.19 -1.01 -3.52
N ASP A 125 -9.07 -0.50 -2.67
CA ASP A 125 -10.48 -0.30 -3.03
C ASP A 125 -10.81 1.17 -3.31
N ALA A 126 -10.59 1.56 -4.56
CA ALA A 126 -10.85 2.91 -5.07
C ALA A 126 -10.33 4.02 -4.10
N PRO A 127 -9.01 4.03 -3.79
CA PRO A 127 -8.44 4.89 -2.74
C PRO A 127 -8.73 6.39 -2.95
N LEU A 128 -8.79 6.83 -4.20
CA LEU A 128 -9.10 8.23 -4.55
C LEU A 128 -10.56 8.64 -4.26
N ARG A 129 -11.46 7.68 -4.00
CA ARG A 129 -12.85 7.95 -3.58
C ARG A 129 -12.99 8.21 -2.07
N SER A 130 -11.89 8.18 -1.32
CA SER A 130 -11.87 8.45 0.12
C SER A 130 -12.45 9.83 0.45
N ARG A 131 -13.24 9.90 1.51
CA ARG A 131 -13.86 11.13 2.04
C ARG A 131 -13.20 11.60 3.33
N SER A 132 -12.23 10.85 3.81
CA SER A 132 -11.43 11.10 5.01
C SER A 132 -10.10 10.37 4.93
N LEU A 133 -9.10 10.85 5.66
CA LEU A 133 -7.80 10.19 5.84
C LEU A 133 -7.98 8.85 6.55
N ARG A 134 -8.89 8.77 7.53
CA ARG A 134 -9.21 7.50 8.19
C ARG A 134 -9.73 6.46 7.20
N GLU A 135 -10.65 6.83 6.30
CA GLU A 135 -11.16 5.94 5.25
C GLU A 135 -10.05 5.50 4.31
N PHE A 136 -9.19 6.42 3.86
CA PHE A 136 -8.06 6.10 3.01
C PHE A 136 -7.15 5.04 3.64
N TRP A 137 -6.60 5.32 4.83
CA TRP A 137 -5.59 4.48 5.47
C TRP A 137 -6.11 3.18 6.08
N SER A 138 -7.39 3.13 6.47
CA SER A 138 -7.95 1.95 7.13
C SER A 138 -8.79 1.07 6.21
N LEU A 139 -9.40 1.67 5.17
CA LEU A 139 -10.46 1.01 4.40
C LEU A 139 -10.19 0.91 2.90
N ARG A 140 -9.27 1.68 2.33
CA ARG A 140 -9.12 1.72 0.86
C ARG A 140 -7.70 1.55 0.35
N TRP A 141 -6.70 1.92 1.14
CA TRP A 141 -5.29 1.78 0.79
C TRP A 141 -4.68 0.55 1.46
N ASN A 142 -4.06 -0.32 0.65
CA ASN A 142 -3.25 -1.46 1.07
C ASN A 142 -3.84 -2.29 2.22
N HIS A 143 -4.93 -3.01 1.92
CA HIS A 143 -5.61 -3.84 2.91
C HIS A 143 -4.76 -4.98 3.48
N ALA A 144 -3.76 -5.48 2.75
CA ALA A 144 -2.79 -6.44 3.27
C ALA A 144 -2.02 -5.83 4.46
N PHE A 145 -1.52 -4.61 4.30
CA PHE A 145 -0.80 -3.90 5.36
C PHE A 145 -1.71 -3.52 6.54
N VAL A 146 -2.95 -3.09 6.28
CA VAL A 146 -3.94 -2.85 7.36
C VAL A 146 -4.13 -4.12 8.20
N GLN A 147 -4.32 -5.28 7.56
CA GLN A 147 -4.46 -6.55 8.27
C GLN A 147 -3.19 -6.93 9.02
N MET A 148 -2.03 -6.77 8.40
CA MET A 148 -0.74 -7.01 9.06
C MET A 148 -0.61 -6.16 10.32
N ASN A 149 -0.92 -4.86 10.26
CA ASN A 149 -0.85 -3.99 11.42
C ASN A 149 -1.81 -4.43 12.52
N GLN A 150 -3.06 -4.77 12.18
CA GLN A 150 -4.05 -5.22 13.17
C GLN A 150 -3.64 -6.52 13.87
N VAL A 151 -3.01 -7.44 13.14
CA VAL A 151 -2.61 -8.74 13.69
C VAL A 151 -1.27 -8.63 14.42
N VAL A 152 -0.25 -8.08 13.79
CA VAL A 152 1.13 -8.12 14.29
C VAL A 152 1.38 -7.05 15.34
N PHE A 153 1.06 -5.78 15.05
CA PHE A 153 1.53 -4.66 15.87
C PHE A 153 0.48 -4.12 16.84
N MET A 154 -0.78 -3.99 16.42
CA MET A 154 -1.83 -3.35 17.21
C MET A 154 -2.07 -3.97 18.60
N PRO A 155 -1.96 -5.30 18.82
CA PRO A 155 -2.11 -5.86 20.17
C PRO A 155 -1.06 -5.31 21.15
N ALA A 156 0.21 -5.25 20.73
CA ALA A 156 1.28 -4.69 21.54
C ALA A 156 1.14 -3.17 21.69
N LEU A 157 0.82 -2.47 20.60
CA LEU A 157 0.65 -1.02 20.62
C LEU A 157 -0.52 -0.58 21.51
N ARG A 158 -1.64 -1.30 21.51
CA ARG A 158 -2.79 -1.03 22.41
C ARG A 158 -2.43 -1.25 23.87
N ARG A 159 -1.72 -2.33 24.18
CA ARG A 159 -1.24 -2.60 25.55
C ARG A 159 -0.29 -1.53 26.05
N ARG A 160 0.63 -1.04 25.21
CA ARG A 160 1.67 -0.08 25.62
C ARG A 160 1.22 1.38 25.59
N PHE A 161 0.41 1.77 24.60
CA PHE A 161 0.09 3.17 24.33
C PHE A 161 -1.39 3.53 24.48
N GLY A 162 -2.27 2.55 24.76
CA GLY A 162 -3.70 2.77 25.00
C GLY A 162 -4.37 3.59 23.89
N ARG A 163 -4.94 4.75 24.25
CA ARG A 163 -5.59 5.67 23.32
C ARG A 163 -4.67 6.22 22.22
N HIS A 164 -3.36 6.18 22.41
CA HIS A 164 -2.36 6.66 21.45
C HIS A 164 -1.85 5.56 20.49
N ALA A 165 -2.39 4.34 20.57
CA ALA A 165 -1.95 3.21 19.74
C ALA A 165 -2.03 3.49 18.23
N ALA A 166 -3.02 4.26 17.78
CA ALA A 166 -3.11 4.66 16.36
C ALA A 166 -1.96 5.57 15.94
N VAL A 167 -1.57 6.54 16.78
CA VAL A 167 -0.42 7.42 16.54
C VAL A 167 0.86 6.60 16.49
N ALA A 168 1.04 5.68 17.44
CA ALA A 168 2.18 4.77 17.45
C ALA A 168 2.24 3.89 16.20
N ALA A 169 1.09 3.43 15.68
CA ALA A 169 1.03 2.66 14.45
C ALA A 169 1.43 3.48 13.20
N PHE A 170 1.05 4.76 13.14
CA PHE A 170 1.52 5.68 12.09
C PHE A 170 3.04 5.86 12.15
N LEU A 171 3.62 6.10 13.35
CA LEU A 171 5.05 6.26 13.51
C LEU A 171 5.83 4.99 13.14
N LEU A 172 5.34 3.82 13.57
CA LEU A 172 5.89 2.53 13.16
C LEU A 172 5.83 2.34 11.64
N SER A 173 4.71 2.71 11.00
CA SER A 173 4.60 2.72 9.55
C SER A 173 5.65 3.63 8.91
N GLY A 174 5.90 4.80 9.48
CA GLY A 174 6.98 5.71 9.09
C GLY A 174 8.34 5.02 9.06
N LEU A 175 8.71 4.38 10.17
CA LEU A 175 9.98 3.63 10.29
C LEU A 175 10.09 2.48 9.28
N LEU A 176 9.00 1.77 9.01
CA LEU A 176 8.97 0.73 7.98
C LEU A 176 9.18 1.31 6.57
N HIS A 177 8.70 2.53 6.31
CA HIS A 177 8.95 3.21 5.04
C HIS A 177 10.37 3.79 4.96
N GLU A 178 10.99 4.24 6.06
CA GLU A 178 12.43 4.56 6.07
C GLU A 178 13.25 3.36 5.61
N LEU A 179 12.95 2.18 6.15
CA LEU A 179 13.63 0.93 5.80
C LEU A 179 13.46 0.55 4.32
N ALA A 180 12.30 0.84 3.73
CA ALA A 180 11.97 0.50 2.35
C ALA A 180 12.36 1.57 1.32
N ILE A 181 12.49 2.85 1.73
CA ILE A 181 12.67 3.99 0.82
C ILE A 181 14.02 4.67 1.03
N SER A 182 14.29 5.14 2.26
CA SER A 182 15.48 5.95 2.57
C SER A 182 16.73 5.11 2.80
N PHE A 183 16.60 3.97 3.47
CA PHE A 183 17.71 3.07 3.76
C PHE A 183 18.37 2.45 2.51
N PRO A 184 17.64 1.97 1.47
CA PRO A 184 18.24 1.47 0.24
C PRO A 184 19.15 2.47 -0.48
N VAL A 185 18.78 3.75 -0.43
CA VAL A 185 19.47 4.84 -1.13
C VAL A 185 20.42 5.63 -0.23
N GLY A 186 20.47 5.31 1.08
CA GLY A 186 21.36 5.94 2.05
C GLY A 186 21.07 7.42 2.30
N ALA A 187 19.88 7.92 1.97
CA ALA A 187 19.55 9.35 2.00
C ALA A 187 18.06 9.59 2.25
N GLY A 188 17.69 10.80 2.68
CA GLY A 188 16.30 11.19 2.94
C GLY A 188 15.73 10.64 4.25
N TYR A 189 16.59 10.24 5.18
CA TYR A 189 16.16 9.72 6.48
C TYR A 189 15.28 10.71 7.24
N GLY A 190 14.23 10.18 7.86
CA GLY A 190 13.25 10.92 8.65
C GLY A 190 12.11 11.49 7.82
N THR A 191 12.23 11.60 6.49
CA THR A 191 11.16 12.21 5.68
C THR A 191 9.94 11.30 5.52
N PRO A 192 10.06 9.97 5.27
CA PRO A 192 8.92 9.05 5.41
C PRO A 192 8.30 9.08 6.81
N THR A 193 9.11 9.10 7.86
CA THR A 193 8.59 9.13 9.25
C THR A 193 7.79 10.40 9.51
N LEU A 194 8.28 11.56 9.06
CA LEU A 194 7.57 12.83 9.14
C LEU A 194 6.25 12.80 8.36
N TYR A 195 6.23 12.20 7.15
CA TYR A 195 4.99 12.04 6.38
C TYR A 195 3.91 11.32 7.19
N PHE A 196 4.24 10.20 7.84
CA PHE A 196 3.27 9.45 8.65
C PHE A 196 2.94 10.14 9.97
N ALA A 197 3.88 10.88 10.58
CA ALA A 197 3.60 11.70 11.76
C ALA A 197 2.59 12.82 11.46
N LEU A 198 2.74 13.51 10.33
CA LEU A 198 1.77 14.50 9.83
C LEU A 198 0.40 13.86 9.61
N HIS A 199 0.35 12.66 9.03
CA HIS A 199 -0.91 11.93 8.84
C HIS A 199 -1.57 11.49 10.16
N ALA A 200 -0.78 11.15 11.18
CA ALA A 200 -1.31 10.88 12.52
C ALA A 200 -1.97 12.14 13.11
N ALA A 201 -1.30 13.29 13.00
CA ALA A 201 -1.84 14.58 13.44
C ALA A 201 -3.10 14.97 12.64
N ALA A 202 -3.05 14.88 11.31
CA ALA A 202 -4.15 15.23 10.42
C ALA A 202 -5.37 14.32 10.64
N THR A 203 -5.18 13.02 10.85
CA THR A 203 -6.29 12.08 11.15
C THR A 203 -6.93 12.39 12.51
N ASN A 204 -6.14 12.79 13.52
CA ASN A 204 -6.68 13.22 14.81
C ASN A 204 -7.42 14.56 14.69
N ALA A 205 -6.86 15.52 13.94
CA ALA A 205 -7.49 16.81 13.65
C ALA A 205 -8.80 16.62 12.88
N GLU A 206 -8.84 15.71 11.91
CA GLU A 206 -10.03 15.36 11.13
C GLU A 206 -11.23 14.98 12.01
N GLY A 207 -10.98 14.20 13.08
CA GLY A 207 -11.99 13.85 14.08
C GLY A 207 -12.45 15.04 14.92
N ARG A 208 -11.51 15.88 15.39
CA ARG A 208 -11.80 17.06 16.23
C ARG A 208 -12.58 18.14 15.46
N LEU A 209 -12.18 18.39 14.22
CA LEU A 209 -12.81 19.33 13.30
C LEU A 209 -14.12 18.80 12.69
N LYS A 210 -14.45 17.52 12.96
CA LYS A 210 -15.63 16.82 12.43
C LYS A 210 -15.72 16.95 10.91
N VAL A 211 -14.60 16.80 10.21
CA VAL A 211 -14.48 17.00 8.74
C VAL A 211 -15.54 16.23 7.96
N LEU A 212 -15.96 15.06 8.44
CA LEU A 212 -17.02 14.27 7.80
C LEU A 212 -18.38 15.00 7.72
N ARG A 213 -18.64 15.98 8.59
CA ARG A 213 -19.82 16.85 8.60
C ARG A 213 -19.70 18.05 7.67
N TRP A 214 -18.51 18.34 7.14
CA TRP A 214 -18.32 19.41 6.17
C TRP A 214 -19.02 19.09 4.85
N HIS A 215 -19.19 20.11 4.01
CA HIS A 215 -19.71 19.93 2.67
C HIS A 215 -18.89 18.89 1.88
N PRO A 216 -19.52 18.04 1.04
CA PRO A 216 -18.84 16.93 0.38
C PRO A 216 -17.55 17.26 -0.39
N TRP A 217 -17.47 18.42 -1.04
CA TRP A 217 -16.26 18.86 -1.73
C TRP A 217 -15.15 19.27 -0.76
N ALA A 218 -15.48 19.93 0.35
CA ALA A 218 -14.50 20.43 1.32
C ALA A 218 -13.78 19.28 2.05
N ARG A 219 -14.50 18.23 2.44
CA ARG A 219 -13.88 17.03 3.03
C ARG A 219 -13.02 16.24 2.04
N ARG A 220 -13.40 16.26 0.74
CA ARG A 220 -12.57 15.68 -0.32
C ARG A 220 -11.30 16.50 -0.47
N LEU A 221 -11.41 17.82 -0.57
CA LEU A 221 -10.25 18.71 -0.65
C LEU A 221 -9.30 18.50 0.53
N TRP A 222 -9.83 18.43 1.76
CA TRP A 222 -9.05 18.08 2.95
C TRP A 222 -8.27 16.77 2.77
N THR A 223 -8.97 15.70 2.38
CA THR A 223 -8.36 14.37 2.22
C THR A 223 -7.28 14.40 1.14
N TRP A 224 -7.56 15.00 -0.02
CA TRP A 224 -6.63 15.05 -1.14
C TRP A 224 -5.42 15.95 -0.85
N ALA A 225 -5.63 17.10 -0.20
CA ALA A 225 -4.55 17.99 0.19
C ALA A 225 -3.55 17.28 1.11
N TRP A 226 -4.04 16.57 2.14
CA TRP A 226 -3.18 15.83 3.06
C TRP A 226 -2.53 14.60 2.43
N LEU A 227 -3.11 13.99 1.41
CA LEU A 227 -2.46 12.88 0.69
C LEU A 227 -1.39 13.37 -0.29
N LEU A 228 -1.62 14.47 -1.00
CA LEU A 228 -0.78 14.91 -2.10
C LEU A 228 0.30 15.92 -1.69
N LEU A 229 -0.02 16.90 -0.84
CA LEU A 229 0.94 17.95 -0.47
C LEU A 229 2.17 17.42 0.26
N PRO A 230 2.07 16.53 1.27
CA PRO A 230 3.25 16.00 1.94
C PRO A 230 3.89 14.82 1.19
N LEU A 231 3.33 14.38 0.06
CA LEU A 231 3.85 13.26 -0.72
C LEU A 231 5.35 13.35 -1.08
N PRO A 232 5.95 14.54 -1.33
CA PRO A 232 7.40 14.67 -1.53
C PRO A 232 8.24 14.25 -0.31
N LEU A 233 7.67 14.21 0.90
CA LEU A 233 8.35 13.68 2.08
C LEU A 233 8.44 12.15 2.02
N LEU A 234 7.40 11.47 1.54
CA LEU A 234 7.40 10.02 1.39
C LEU A 234 8.30 9.59 0.23
N PHE A 235 8.12 10.18 -0.94
CA PHE A 235 8.94 9.92 -2.12
C PHE A 235 9.95 11.05 -2.34
N HIS A 236 10.89 11.17 -1.41
CA HIS A 236 11.90 12.20 -1.43
C HIS A 236 12.78 12.14 -2.68
N ARG A 237 13.40 13.26 -3.01
CA ARG A 237 14.19 13.43 -4.24
C ARG A 237 15.24 12.32 -4.43
N ALA A 238 16.04 12.04 -3.40
CA ALA A 238 17.08 11.00 -3.50
C ALA A 238 16.51 9.60 -3.85
N PHE A 239 15.33 9.24 -3.36
CA PHE A 239 14.66 8.00 -3.74
C PHE A 239 14.25 8.00 -5.21
N ARG A 240 13.63 9.10 -5.67
CA ARG A 240 13.23 9.23 -7.08
C ARG A 240 14.41 9.18 -8.03
N ASP A 241 15.47 9.92 -7.71
CA ASP A 241 16.65 10.03 -8.56
C ASP A 241 17.47 8.73 -8.59
N ALA A 242 17.42 7.94 -7.52
CA ALA A 242 18.16 6.68 -7.44
C ALA A 242 17.38 5.45 -7.93
N LEU A 243 16.07 5.38 -7.68
CA LEU A 243 15.29 4.16 -7.91
C LEU A 243 14.15 4.34 -8.91
N VAL A 244 13.58 5.54 -9.06
CA VAL A 244 12.44 5.75 -9.96
C VAL A 244 12.90 6.17 -11.35
N LEU A 245 13.73 7.21 -11.45
CA LEU A 245 14.20 7.73 -12.74
C LEU A 245 14.83 6.66 -13.64
N PRO A 246 15.76 5.81 -13.15
CA PRO A 246 16.36 4.78 -13.98
C PRO A 246 15.35 3.77 -14.53
N LEU A 247 14.26 3.50 -13.81
CA LEU A 247 13.23 2.56 -14.26
C LEU A 247 12.41 3.12 -15.43
N VAL A 248 12.26 4.43 -15.53
CA VAL A 248 11.47 5.12 -16.57
C VAL A 248 12.34 5.87 -17.58
N GLY A 249 13.58 5.42 -17.78
CA GLY A 249 14.50 5.93 -18.80
C GLY A 249 15.06 7.32 -18.51
N GLY A 250 14.99 7.79 -17.26
CA GLY A 250 15.61 9.05 -16.84
C GLY A 250 17.05 8.84 -16.37
N THR A 251 17.95 9.72 -16.79
CA THR A 251 19.27 9.89 -16.20
C THR A 251 19.24 10.95 -15.10
N ARG A 252 20.22 10.90 -14.18
CA ARG A 252 20.38 11.89 -13.10
C ARG A 252 20.87 13.23 -13.64
#